data_AF-A0A832B5A8-F1
#
_entry.id   AF-A0A832B5A8-F1
#
_cell.length_a   1.000
_cell.length_b   1.000
_cell.length_c   1.000
_cell.angle_alpha   90.00
_cell.angle_beta   90.00
_cell.angle_gamma   90.00
#
_symmetry.space_group_name_H-M   'P 1'
#
loop_
_entity.id
_entity.type
_entity.pdbx_description
1 polymer ?
#
loop_
_entity_poly.entity_id
_entity_poly.type
_entity_poly.pdbx_seq_one_letter_code
_entity_poly.pdbx_strand_id
1 'polypeptide(L)' 'MSEIEKKKMNILTQLHSLCAHCSTGNQKPHHCPVQEISARVASLRGVPLIVNNEFRGLLWNRA' A
#
# COMPACT_ATOMS: atom_id res chain seq x y z
N MET A 1 9.90 -9.86 6.98
CA MET A 1 8.78 -9.30 6.21
C MET A 1 8.16 -10.40 5.37
N SER A 2 6.85 -10.56 5.47
CA SER A 2 6.05 -11.45 4.60
C SER A 2 6.03 -10.93 3.16
N GLU A 3 5.73 -11.80 2.18
CA GLU A 3 5.64 -11.42 0.76
C GLU A 3 4.59 -10.34 0.51
N ILE A 4 3.52 -10.32 1.30
CA ILE A 4 2.50 -9.28 1.27
C ILE A 4 3.04 -7.92 1.74
N GLU A 5 3.84 -7.89 2.80
CA GLU A 5 4.47 -6.66 3.27
C GLU A 5 5.42 -6.10 2.22
N LYS A 6 6.19 -6.96 1.54
CA LYS A 6 7.06 -6.55 0.43
C LYS A 6 6.27 -5.94 -0.73
N LYS A 7 5.19 -6.61 -1.16
CA LYS A 7 4.30 -6.09 -2.23
C LYS A 7 3.66 -4.77 -1.84
N LYS A 8 3.19 -4.65 -0.59
CA LYS A 8 2.60 -3.43 -0.05
C LYS A 8 3.60 -2.27 -0.06
N MET A 9 4.82 -2.50 0.39
CA MET A 9 5.88 -1.48 0.34
C MET A 9 6.20 -1.07 -1.10
N ASN A 10 6.23 -2.01 -2.05
CA ASN A 10 6.46 -1.69 -3.45
C ASN A 10 5.33 -0.81 -4.04
N ILE A 11 4.08 -1.17 -3.78
CA ILE A 11 2.91 -0.37 -4.20
C ILE A 11 2.97 1.04 -3.59
N LEU A 12 3.31 1.17 -2.30
CA LEU A 12 3.43 2.47 -1.64
C LEU A 12 4.53 3.33 -2.29
N THR A 13 5.68 2.75 -2.62
CA THR A 13 6.76 3.45 -3.33
C THR A 13 6.32 3.91 -4.71
N GLN A 14 5.63 3.05 -5.46
CA GLN A 14 5.07 3.39 -6.77
C GLN A 14 4.00 4.47 -6.69
N LEU A 15 3.16 4.46 -5.65
CA LEU A 15 2.17 5.52 -5.44
C LEU A 15 2.87 6.84 -5.11
N HIS A 16 3.85 6.85 -4.21
CA HIS A 16 4.56 8.07 -3.83
C HIS A 16 5.31 8.71 -4.99
N SER A 17 5.79 7.95 -5.98
CA SER A 17 6.44 8.53 -7.16
C SER A 17 5.48 9.33 -8.07
N LEU A 18 4.17 9.14 -7.95
CA LEU A 18 3.16 9.87 -8.73
C LEU A 18 2.92 11.30 -8.22
N CYS A 19 3.46 11.68 -7.06
CA CYS A 19 3.35 13.03 -6.52
C CYS A 19 4.73 13.58 -6.15
N ALA A 20 5.10 14.74 -6.69
CA ALA A 20 6.39 15.38 -6.41
C ALA A 20 6.61 15.70 -4.91
N HIS A 21 5.53 15.97 -4.17
CA HIS A 21 5.60 16.19 -2.72
C HIS A 21 5.77 14.87 -1.94
N CYS A 22 5.06 13.80 -2.32
CA CYS A 22 5.24 12.48 -1.71
C CYS A 22 6.61 11.86 -2.04
N SER A 23 7.10 12.02 -3.27
CA SER A 23 8.34 11.39 -3.73
C SER A 23 9.59 11.98 -3.09
N THR A 24 9.55 13.27 -2.77
CA THR A 24 10.69 13.99 -2.17
C THR A 24 10.84 13.73 -0.67
N GLY A 25 9.96 12.92 -0.06
CA GLY A 25 9.98 12.67 1.39
C GLY A 25 9.74 13.94 2.21
N ASN A 26 9.27 15.02 1.57
CA ASN A 26 9.00 16.28 2.23
C ASN A 26 7.86 16.06 3.24
N GLN A 27 8.19 16.18 4.51
CA GLN A 27 7.26 16.02 5.64
C GLN A 27 6.26 17.18 5.75
N LYS A 28 6.24 18.11 4.79
CA LYS A 28 5.24 19.17 4.79
C LYS A 28 3.87 18.52 4.58
N PRO A 29 2.92 18.76 5.49
CA PRO A 29 1.57 18.26 5.33
C PRO A 29 1.01 18.85 4.04
N HIS A 30 0.65 17.96 3.13
CA HIS A 30 -0.07 18.31 1.92
C HIS A 30 -1.27 17.39 1.82
N HIS A 31 -2.25 17.75 1.01
CA HIS A 31 -3.42 16.93 0.79
C HIS A 31 -3.45 16.57 -0.70
N CYS A 32 -3.15 15.31 -1.03
CA CYS A 32 -3.23 14.83 -2.40
C CYS A 32 -3.91 13.45 -2.46
N PRO A 33 -4.55 13.12 -3.59
CA PRO A 33 -5.18 11.81 -3.78
C PRO A 33 -4.21 10.64 -3.58
N VAL A 34 -2.94 10.81 -3.96
CA VAL A 34 -1.88 9.81 -3.77
C VAL A 34 -1.71 9.46 -2.30
N GLN A 35 -1.66 10.46 -1.42
CA GLN A 35 -1.51 10.24 0.02
C GLN A 35 -2.72 9.52 0.62
N GLU A 36 -3.94 9.84 0.17
CA GLU A 36 -5.15 9.16 0.62
C GLU A 36 -5.16 7.68 0.20
N ILE A 37 -4.80 7.40 -1.06
CA ILE A 37 -4.71 6.03 -1.57
C ILE A 37 -3.59 5.27 -0.86
N SER A 38 -2.42 5.88 -0.70
CA SER A 38 -1.31 5.30 0.07
C SER A 38 -1.72 4.98 1.50
N ALA A 39 -2.48 5.84 2.18
CA ALA A 39 -2.98 5.57 3.52
C ALA A 39 -3.95 4.38 3.54
N ARG A 40 -4.84 4.27 2.55
CA ARG A 40 -5.74 3.12 2.41
C ARG A 40 -4.96 1.82 2.17
N VAL A 41 -3.98 1.82 1.25
CA VAL A 41 -3.09 0.68 1.00
C VAL A 41 -2.29 0.32 2.26
N ALA A 42 -1.78 1.32 2.99
CA ALA A 42 -1.08 1.15 4.26
C ALA A 42 -1.99 0.57 5.36
N SER A 43 -3.29 0.85 5.32
CA SER A 43 -4.27 0.28 6.27
C SER A 43 -4.70 -1.14 5.93
N LEU A 44 -4.40 -1.66 4.72
CA LEU A 44 -4.72 -3.04 4.37
C LEU A 44 -4.01 -4.01 5.31
N ARG A 45 -4.82 -4.85 5.97
CA ARG A 45 -4.43 -5.92 6.90
C ARG A 45 -5.27 -7.15 6.57
N GLY A 46 -4.69 -8.33 6.75
CA GLY A 46 -5.37 -9.58 6.49
C GLY A 46 -4.42 -10.72 6.14
N VAL A 47 -4.99 -11.89 5.90
CA VAL A 47 -4.26 -13.07 5.44
C VAL A 47 -4.29 -13.07 3.91
N PRO A 48 -3.12 -13.08 3.23
CA PRO A 48 -3.07 -13.16 1.78
C PRO A 48 -3.63 -14.50 1.30
N LEU A 49 -4.57 -14.46 0.34
CA LEU A 49 -5.05 -15.65 -0.34
C LEU A 49 -4.16 -15.92 -1.55
N ILE A 50 -3.40 -17.01 -1.49
CA ILE A 50 -2.55 -17.48 -2.58
C ILE A 50 -3.15 -18.79 -3.11
N VAL A 51 -3.53 -18.82 -4.38
CA VAL A 51 -4.05 -20.01 -5.07
C VAL A 51 -3.22 -20.23 -6.32
N ASN A 52 -2.70 -21.45 -6.52
CA ASN A 52 -1.82 -21.78 -7.65
C ASN A 52 -0.63 -20.82 -7.80
N ASN A 53 0.04 -20.46 -6.69
CA ASN A 53 1.13 -19.47 -6.63
C ASN A 53 0.77 -18.03 -7.06
N GLU A 54 -0.51 -17.70 -7.26
CA GLU A 54 -0.97 -16.36 -7.61
C GLU A 54 -1.67 -15.67 -6.44
N PHE A 55 -1.41 -14.37 -6.26
CA PHE A 55 -2.11 -13.56 -5.28
C PHE A 55 -3.53 -13.27 -5.76
N ARG A 56 -4.54 -13.78 -5.02
CA ARG A 56 -5.97 -13.66 -5.37
C ARG A 56 -6.71 -12.59 -4.55
N GLY A 57 -6.06 -12.03 -3.53
CA GLY A 57 -6.63 -10.98 -2.69
C GLY A 57 -6.29 -11.15 -1.22
N LEU A 58 -7.03 -10.43 -0.38
CA LEU A 58 -6.88 -10.44 1.07
C LEU A 58 -8.14 -11.00 1.72
N LEU A 59 -7.96 -12.00 2.58
CA LEU A 59 -8.96 -12.35 3.56
C LEU A 59 -8.84 -11.37 4.72
N TRP A 60 -9.84 -10.51 4.85
CA TRP A 60 -9.99 -9.61 5.98
C TRP A 60 -11.21 -10.03 6.80
N ASN A 61 -11.06 -10.09 8.13
CA ASN A 61 -12.19 -10.31 9.01
C ASN A 61 -12.79 -8.96 9.36
N ARG A 62 -14.08 -8.74 9.10
CA ARG A 62 -14.82 -7.61 9.67
C ARG A 62 -15.15 -7.98 11.10
N ALA A 63 -14.22 -7.69 12.02
CA ALA A 63 -14.54 -7.63 13.45
C ALA A 63 -15.26 -6.31 13.73
#